data_AF-A0A1F8QRN2-F1
#
_entry.id   AF-A0A1F8QRN2-F1
#
_cell.length_a   1.000
_cell.length_b   1.000
_cell.length_c   1.000
_cell.angle_alpha   90.00
_cell.angle_beta   90.00
_cell.angle_gamma   90.00
#
_symmetry.space_group_name_H-M   'P 1'
#
loop_
_entity.id
_entity.type
_entity.pdbx_description
1 polymer ?
#
loop_
_entity_poly.entity_id
_entity_poly.type
_entity_poly.pdbx_seq_one_letter_code
_entity_poly.pdbx_strand_id
1 'polypeptide(L)' 'MDHTLYQRYLKEYVAQARQASDGSVRSIAEELSAIHVGGLLVVHKEEKRRALADARRDFDEHRHWPLEIILSHLGLAD' A
#
# COMPACT_ATOMS: atom_id res chain seq x y z
N MET A 1 3.34 3.58 17.44
CA MET A 1 3.09 2.85 16.20
C MET A 1 2.88 1.37 16.49
N ASP A 2 1.69 0.87 16.19
CA ASP A 2 1.35 -0.55 16.33
C ASP A 2 1.69 -1.31 15.03
N HIS A 3 2.61 -2.26 15.12
CA HIS A 3 3.12 -2.99 13.95
C HIS A 3 2.06 -3.89 13.31
N THR A 4 1.16 -4.47 14.12
CA THR A 4 0.08 -5.33 13.64
C THR A 4 -0.94 -4.53 12.85
N LEU A 5 -1.34 -3.36 13.36
CA LEU A 5 -2.24 -2.45 12.65
C LEU A 5 -1.59 -1.89 11.38
N TYR A 6 -0.31 -1.55 11.44
CA TYR A 6 0.45 -1.14 10.26
C TYR A 6 0.43 -2.20 9.16
N GLN A 7 0.82 -3.44 9.47
CA GLN A 7 0.84 -4.53 8.48
C GLN A 7 -0.55 -4.82 7.93
N ARG A 8 -1.56 -4.78 8.80
CA ARG A 8 -2.95 -4.92 8.39
C ARG A 8 -3.34 -3.85 7.35
N TYR A 9 -3.09 -2.58 7.64
CA TYR A 9 -3.43 -1.50 6.71
C TYR A 9 -2.60 -1.54 5.43
N LEU A 10 -1.34 -1.95 5.50
CA LEU A 10 -0.48 -2.14 4.34
C LEU A 10 -1.10 -3.19 3.40
N LYS A 11 -1.48 -4.35 3.95
CA LYS A 11 -2.16 -5.42 3.20
C LYS A 11 -3.50 -4.94 2.63
N GLU A 12 -4.31 -4.23 3.41
CA GLU A 12 -5.60 -3.69 2.97
C GLU A 12 -5.43 -2.71 1.78
N TYR A 13 -4.51 -1.74 1.86
CA TYR A 13 -4.30 -0.77 0.79
C TYR A 13 -3.78 -1.41 -0.50
N VAL A 14 -2.80 -2.31 -0.38
CA VAL A 14 -2.24 -2.99 -1.55
C VAL A 14 -3.27 -3.94 -2.18
N ALA A 15 -4.05 -4.67 -1.37
CA ALA A 15 -5.11 -5.52 -1.88
C ALA A 15 -6.22 -4.71 -2.58
N GLN A 16 -6.65 -3.59 -1.99
CA GLN A 16 -7.62 -2.67 -2.59
C GLN A 16 -7.11 -2.13 -3.93
N ALA A 17 -5.88 -1.62 -3.97
CA ALA A 17 -5.29 -1.08 -5.20
C ALA A 17 -5.15 -2.16 -6.27
N ARG A 18 -4.73 -3.38 -5.90
CA ARG A 18 -4.64 -4.52 -6.82
C ARG A 18 -5.99 -4.88 -7.42
N GLN A 19 -7.06 -4.90 -6.62
CA GLN A 19 -8.42 -5.22 -7.08
C GLN A 19 -9.00 -4.14 -8.00
N ALA A 20 -8.62 -2.87 -7.80
CA ALA A 20 -9.08 -1.75 -8.61
C ALA A 20 -8.23 -1.53 -9.88
N SER A 21 -7.02 -2.07 -9.91
CA SER A 21 -6.08 -2.00 -11.05
C SER A 21 -6.27 -3.13 -12.06
N ASP A 22 -5.63 -3.02 -13.24
CA ASP A 22 -5.45 -4.13 -14.19
C ASP A 22 -4.39 -5.17 -13.75
N GLY A 23 -3.80 -5.01 -12.56
CA GLY A 23 -2.76 -5.88 -12.01
C GLY A 23 -1.33 -5.47 -12.38
N SER A 24 -1.13 -4.46 -13.23
CA SER A 24 0.19 -3.88 -13.46
C SER A 24 0.66 -3.02 -12.28
N VAL A 25 1.98 -3.03 -12.02
CA VAL A 25 2.62 -2.25 -10.95
C VAL A 25 2.31 -0.76 -11.08
N ARG A 26 2.28 -0.25 -12.32
CA ARG A 26 1.95 1.14 -12.61
C ARG A 26 0.53 1.48 -12.15
N SER A 27 -0.46 0.71 -12.56
CA SER A 27 -1.85 0.97 -12.20
C SER A 27 -2.08 0.82 -10.69
N ILE A 28 -1.41 -0.13 -10.03
CA ILE A 28 -1.44 -0.24 -8.56
C ILE A 28 -0.86 1.01 -7.89
N ALA A 29 0.25 1.55 -8.40
CA ALA A 29 0.83 2.79 -7.88
C ALA A 29 -0.10 4.01 -8.06
N GLU A 30 -0.82 4.07 -9.18
CA GLU A 30 -1.83 5.09 -9.47
C GLU A 30 -3.01 4.98 -8.49
N GLU A 31 -3.54 3.76 -8.29
CA GLU A 31 -4.62 3.50 -7.32
C GLU A 31 -4.20 3.83 -5.88
N LEU A 32 -2.99 3.42 -5.45
CA LEU A 32 -2.44 3.78 -4.14
C LEU A 32 -2.31 5.30 -3.97
N SER A 33 -1.98 6.02 -5.04
CA SER A 33 -1.85 7.49 -5.03
C SER A 33 -3.21 8.19 -4.89
N ALA A 34 -4.29 7.57 -5.36
CA ALA A 34 -5.65 8.10 -5.23
C ALA A 34 -6.21 8.01 -3.80
N ILE A 35 -5.72 7.08 -2.98
CA ILE A 35 -6.20 6.86 -1.59
C ILE A 35 -5.89 8.09 -0.72
N HIS A 36 -6.87 8.59 0.04
CA HIS A 36 -6.67 9.70 0.97
C HIS A 36 -6.93 9.27 2.42
N VAL A 37 -5.89 9.33 3.26
CA VAL A 37 -6.01 9.13 4.71
C VAL A 37 -6.22 10.50 5.37
N GLY A 38 -7.48 10.93 5.46
CA GLY A 38 -7.87 12.25 5.96
C GLY A 38 -9.14 12.23 6.82
N GLY A 39 -9.23 13.18 7.75
CA GLY A 39 -10.35 13.32 8.70
C GLY A 39 -9.89 13.50 10.15
N LEU A 40 -10.74 14.14 10.95
CA LEU A 40 -10.56 14.36 12.40
C LEU A 40 -10.81 13.09 13.22
N LEU A 41 -11.65 12.18 12.72
CA LEU A 41 -12.06 10.95 13.40
C LEU A 41 -11.43 9.68 12.80
N VAL A 42 -10.32 9.82 12.06
CA VAL A 42 -9.64 8.66 11.48
C VAL A 42 -8.93 7.87 12.58
N VAL A 43 -9.46 6.70 12.87
CA VAL A 43 -8.84 5.73 13.77
C VAL A 43 -7.54 5.20 13.16
N HIS A 44 -6.50 5.09 13.99
CA HIS A 44 -5.15 4.63 13.63
C HIS A 44 -4.54 5.42 12.46
N LYS A 45 -4.74 6.75 12.49
CA LYS A 45 -4.33 7.66 11.41
C LYS A 45 -2.82 7.59 11.13
N GLU A 46 -2.01 7.42 12.16
CA GLU A 46 -0.55 7.31 12.03
C GLU A 46 -0.16 6.04 11.27
N GLU A 47 -0.66 4.88 11.71
CA GLU A 47 -0.40 3.58 11.07
C GLU A 47 -0.89 3.57 9.62
N LYS A 48 -2.10 4.08 9.35
CA LYS A 48 -2.67 4.18 8.00
C LYS A 48 -1.83 5.06 7.08
N ARG A 49 -1.43 6.24 7.57
CA ARG A 49 -0.59 7.16 6.78
C ARG A 49 0.75 6.54 6.45
N ARG A 50 1.39 5.89 7.42
CA ARG A 50 2.66 5.24 7.21
C ARG A 50 2.55 4.07 6.24
N ALA A 51 1.59 3.17 6.45
CA ALA A 51 1.34 2.03 5.57
C ALA A 51 1.10 2.47 4.12
N LEU A 52 0.28 3.52 3.92
CA LEU A 52 0.03 4.05 2.59
C LEU A 52 1.28 4.71 1.98
N ALA A 53 2.04 5.46 2.78
CA ALA A 53 3.26 6.11 2.31
C ALA A 53 4.34 5.08 1.90
N ASP A 54 4.54 4.05 2.72
CA ASP A 54 5.50 2.99 2.45
C ASP A 54 5.07 2.19 1.21
N ALA A 55 3.79 1.81 1.10
CA ALA A 55 3.28 1.17 -0.12
C ALA A 55 3.51 2.02 -1.37
N ARG A 56 3.17 3.32 -1.33
CA ARG A 56 3.38 4.22 -2.48
C ARG A 56 4.85 4.29 -2.87
N ARG A 57 5.72 4.47 -1.89
CA ARG A 57 7.15 4.58 -2.09
C ARG A 57 7.71 3.33 -2.76
N ASP A 58 7.36 2.15 -2.25
CA ASP A 58 7.83 0.88 -2.79
C ASP A 58 7.37 0.64 -4.23
N PHE A 59 6.08 0.88 -4.49
CA PHE A 59 5.52 0.75 -5.83
C PHE A 59 6.06 1.81 -6.80
N ASP A 60 6.52 2.96 -6.31
CA ASP A 60 7.10 4.03 -7.12
C ASP A 60 8.59 3.82 -7.42
N GLU A 61 9.39 3.46 -6.41
CA GLU A 61 10.82 3.17 -6.57
C GLU A 61 11.06 1.88 -7.37
N HIS A 62 10.21 0.88 -7.16
CA HIS A 62 10.36 -0.45 -7.79
C HIS A 62 9.40 -0.68 -8.94
N ARG A 63 8.93 0.36 -9.65
CA ARG A 63 8.02 0.24 -10.83
C ARG A 63 8.46 -0.76 -11.90
N HIS A 64 9.76 -0.98 -12.00
CA HIS A 64 10.39 -1.87 -12.98
C HIS A 64 10.50 -3.33 -12.50
N TRP A 65 10.24 -3.60 -11.23
CA TRP A 65 10.26 -4.95 -10.67
C TRP A 65 8.95 -5.68 -10.97
N PRO A 66 8.99 -7.01 -11.09
CA PRO A 66 7.77 -7.80 -11.11
C PRO A 66 7.01 -7.65 -9.80
N LEU A 67 5.68 -7.62 -9.89
CA LEU A 67 4.77 -7.38 -8.77
C LEU A 67 5.07 -8.27 -7.56
N GLU A 68 5.36 -9.54 -7.77
CA GLU A 68 5.62 -10.50 -6.69
C GLU A 68 6.85 -10.13 -5.85
N ILE A 69 7.86 -9.50 -6.45
CA ILE A 69 9.06 -9.05 -5.72
C ILE A 69 8.71 -7.84 -4.86
N ILE A 70 7.91 -6.90 -5.38
CA ILE A 70 7.44 -5.74 -4.61
C ILE A 70 6.58 -6.20 -3.43
N LEU A 71 5.67 -7.14 -3.66
CA LEU A 71 4.84 -7.73 -2.59
C LEU A 71 5.71 -8.45 -1.55
N SER A 72 6.71 -9.22 -1.98
CA SER A 72 7.66 -9.88 -1.08
C SER A 72 8.46 -8.87 -0.24
N HIS A 73 8.91 -7.77 -0.86
CA HIS A 73 9.65 -6.70 -0.19
C HIS A 73 8.80 -5.98 0.88
N LEU A 74 7.51 -5.81 0.61
CA LEU A 74 6.53 -5.29 1.57
C LEU A 74 6.10 -6.31 2.64
N GLY A 75 6.60 -7.56 2.59
CA GLY A 75 6.19 -8.63 3.49
C GLY A 75 4.76 -9.14 3.26
N LEU A 76 4.26 -8.98 2.04
CA LEU A 76 2.90 -9.35 1.59
C LEU A 76 2.87 -10.58 0.67
N ALA A 77 3.99 -11.25 0.46
CA ALA A 77 4.03 -12.52 -0.25
C ALA A 77 3.39 -13.62 0.63
N ASP A 78 2.21 -14.06 0.22
CA ASP A 78 1.52 -15.26 0.71
C ASP A 78 1.37 -16.24 -0.47
#